data_AF-A0A7V2T7C2-F1
#
_entry.id   AF-A0A7V2T7C2-F1
#
_cell.length_a   1.000
_cell.length_b   1.000
_cell.length_c   1.000
_cell.angle_alpha   90.00
_cell.angle_beta   90.00
_cell.angle_gamma   90.00
#
_symmetry.space_group_name_H-M   'P 1'
#
loop_
_entity.id
_entity.type
_entity.pdbx_description
1 polymer ?
#
loop_
_entity_poly.entity_id
_entity_poly.type
_entity_poly.pdbx_seq_one_letter_code
_entity_poly.pdbx_strand_id
1 'polypeptide(L)'
;MERPGKTTGLDPACCDPGALIREGLLAEDARLAARDLLLCWLLRLSARIDAADAARVLLRAYADLPRRSACARELDRLLHETANWPRGRLARLDRAAALH
;
A
#
# COMPACT_ATOMS: atom_id res chain seq x y z
N MET A 1 -25.71 -27.04 4.52
CA MET A 1 -25.25 -25.98 5.43
C MET A 1 -23.85 -25.58 4.99
N GLU A 2 -23.75 -24.66 4.04
CA GLU A 2 -22.47 -24.18 3.52
C GLU A 2 -21.83 -23.25 4.55
N ARG A 3 -20.55 -23.48 4.86
CA ARG A 3 -19.77 -22.58 5.73
C ARG A 3 -19.47 -21.29 4.95
N PRO A 4 -19.79 -20.10 5.47
CA PRO A 4 -19.42 -18.87 4.80
C PRO A 4 -17.89 -18.78 4.77
N GLY A 5 -17.34 -18.63 3.56
CA GLY A 5 -15.92 -18.43 3.34
C GLY A 5 -15.41 -17.29 4.21
N LYS A 6 -14.48 -17.63 5.10
CA LYS A 6 -13.74 -16.66 5.91
C LYS A 6 -12.88 -15.88 4.92
N THR A 7 -13.37 -14.73 4.44
CA THR A 7 -12.54 -13.79 3.69
C THR A 7 -11.46 -13.34 4.66
N THR A 8 -10.29 -13.98 4.60
CA THR A 8 -9.11 -13.62 5.39
C THR A 8 -8.60 -12.28 4.85
N GLY A 9 -9.35 -11.21 5.08
CA GLY A 9 -8.94 -9.85 4.74
C GLY A 9 -7.76 -9.47 5.61
N LEU A 10 -6.67 -9.02 5.00
CA LEU A 10 -5.56 -8.42 5.73
C LEU A 10 -6.11 -7.23 6.54
N ASP A 11 -5.68 -7.13 7.80
CA ASP A 11 -6.01 -5.99 8.66
C ASP A 11 -5.36 -4.72 8.11
N PRO A 12 -6.11 -3.63 7.88
CA PRO A 12 -5.55 -2.33 7.49
C PRO A 12 -4.40 -1.86 8.37
N ALA A 13 -4.39 -2.17 9.68
CA ALA A 13 -3.30 -1.80 10.58
C ALA A 13 -1.98 -2.52 10.24
N CYS A 14 -2.04 -3.75 9.73
CA CYS A 14 -0.88 -4.47 9.22
C CYS A 14 -0.42 -3.93 7.86
N CYS A 15 -1.36 -3.38 7.07
CA CYS A 15 -1.08 -2.79 5.77
C CYS A 15 -0.61 -1.34 5.84
N ASP A 16 -0.86 -0.61 6.93
CA ASP A 16 -0.36 0.75 7.17
C ASP A 16 0.40 0.86 8.50
N PRO A 17 1.65 0.36 8.57
CA PRO A 17 2.41 0.34 9.80
C PRO A 17 2.65 1.74 10.37
N GLY A 18 2.07 2.00 11.54
CA GLY A 18 2.13 3.32 12.17
C GLY A 18 1.24 4.38 11.52
N ALA A 19 0.22 3.97 10.76
CA ALA A 19 -0.75 4.85 10.10
C ALA A 19 -0.14 5.89 9.14
N LEU A 20 1.04 5.60 8.57
CA LEU A 20 1.82 6.52 7.74
C LEU A 20 1.04 6.98 6.50
N ILE A 21 0.35 6.06 5.83
CA ILE A 21 -0.46 6.38 4.64
C ILE A 21 -1.68 7.18 5.04
N ARG A 22 -2.39 6.77 6.10
CA ARG A 22 -3.54 7.50 6.62
C ARG A 22 -3.17 8.95 6.97
N GLU A 23 -2.06 9.16 7.67
CA GLU A 23 -1.57 10.49 8.01
C GLU A 23 -1.17 11.29 6.77
N GLY A 24 -0.48 10.67 5.81
CA GLY A 24 -0.12 11.30 4.55
C GLY A 24 -1.32 11.74 3.71
N LEU A 25 -2.41 10.96 3.71
CA LEU A 25 -3.65 11.30 3.00
C LEU A 25 -4.42 12.45 3.67
N LEU A 26 -4.34 12.57 5.00
CA LEU A 26 -5.01 13.62 5.77
C LEU A 26 -4.19 14.91 5.90
N ALA A 27 -2.90 14.88 5.58
CA ALA A 27 -2.02 16.04 5.71
C ALA A 27 -2.46 17.21 4.83
N GLU A 28 -2.71 18.36 5.45
CA GLU A 28 -3.03 19.62 4.75
C GLU A 28 -1.77 20.29 4.20
N ASP A 29 -0.64 20.16 4.90
CA ASP A 29 0.69 20.54 4.44
C ASP A 29 1.66 19.37 4.65
N ALA A 30 2.28 18.93 3.56
CA ALA A 30 3.11 17.74 3.56
C ALA A 30 4.58 18.11 3.76
N ARG A 31 5.13 17.71 4.91
CA ARG A 31 6.56 17.86 5.20
C ARG A 31 7.45 16.99 4.31
N LEU A 32 6.87 15.94 3.72
CA LEU A 32 7.53 14.96 2.85
C LEU A 32 6.79 14.87 1.52
N ALA A 33 7.50 14.58 0.45
CA ALA A 33 6.87 14.31 -0.83
C ALA A 33 6.11 12.98 -0.79
N ALA A 34 5.05 12.86 -1.58
CA ALA A 34 4.23 11.64 -1.66
C ALA A 34 5.04 10.38 -1.99
N ARG A 35 6.08 10.51 -2.83
CA ARG A 35 6.98 9.41 -3.18
C ARG A 35 7.82 8.94 -2.00
N ASP A 36 8.27 9.87 -1.14
CA ASP A 36 9.03 9.54 0.05
C ASP A 36 8.14 8.83 1.08
N LEU A 37 6.90 9.29 1.25
CA LEU A 37 5.90 8.61 2.09
C LEU A 37 5.64 7.18 1.60
N LEU A 38 5.45 6.99 0.29
CA LEU A 38 5.28 5.66 -0.29
C LEU A 38 6.51 4.78 -0.06
N LEU A 39 7.71 5.30 -0.26
CA LEU A 39 8.96 4.56 -0.04
C LEU A 39 9.12 4.17 1.44
N CYS A 40 8.89 5.10 2.36
CA CYS A 40 8.90 4.83 3.79
C CYS A 40 7.87 3.78 4.19
N TRP A 41 6.68 3.83 3.61
CA TRP A 41 5.65 2.81 3.81
C TRP A 41 6.10 1.43 3.32
N LEU A 42 6.63 1.33 2.10
CA LEU A 42 7.14 0.08 1.53
C LEU A 42 8.26 -0.53 2.39
N LEU A 43 9.17 0.29 2.93
CA LEU A 43 10.25 -0.17 3.79
C LEU A 43 9.78 -0.68 5.17
N ARG A 44 8.63 -0.21 5.64
CA ARG A 44 8.03 -0.63 6.93
C ARG A 44 7.04 -1.77 6.77
N LEU A 45 6.57 -2.02 5.55
CA LEU A 45 5.65 -3.12 5.26
C LEU A 45 6.34 -4.46 5.52
N SER A 46 5.63 -5.38 6.17
CA SER A 46 6.17 -6.73 6.42
C SER A 46 6.51 -7.42 5.11
N ALA A 47 7.68 -8.06 5.03
CA ALA A 47 8.11 -8.84 3.87
C ALA A 47 7.14 -9.98 3.47
N ARG A 48 6.21 -10.35 4.37
CA ARG A 48 5.17 -11.36 4.12
C ARG A 48 3.91 -10.79 3.45
N ILE A 49 3.80 -9.46 3.34
CA ILE A 49 2.65 -8.78 2.77
C ILE A 49 3.05 -8.23 1.40
N ASP A 50 2.32 -8.65 0.38
CA ASP A 50 2.46 -8.09 -0.97
C ASP A 50 1.98 -6.63 -0.98
N ALA A 51 2.82 -5.74 -1.52
CA ALA A 51 2.54 -4.30 -1.51
C ALA A 51 1.30 -3.94 -2.34
N ALA A 52 1.03 -4.65 -3.45
CA ALA A 52 -0.17 -4.40 -4.23
C ALA A 52 -1.43 -4.79 -3.46
N ASP A 53 -1.41 -5.90 -2.71
CA ASP A 53 -2.52 -6.29 -1.84
C ASP A 53 -2.70 -5.35 -0.65
N ALA A 54 -1.62 -4.93 0.00
CA ALA A 54 -1.68 -3.91 1.04
C ALA A 54 -2.30 -2.61 0.52
N ALA A 55 -1.83 -2.11 -0.63
CA ALA A 55 -2.38 -0.90 -1.23
C ALA A 55 -3.89 -1.02 -1.52
N ARG A 56 -4.38 -2.17 -2.01
CA ARG A 56 -5.83 -2.41 -2.22
C ARG A 56 -6.62 -2.40 -0.92
N VAL A 57 -6.05 -2.92 0.16
CA VAL A 57 -6.68 -2.89 1.48
C VAL A 57 -6.77 -1.46 1.97
N LEU A 58 -5.69 -0.67 1.85
CA LEU A 58 -5.68 0.72 2.28
C LEU A 58 -6.62 1.61 1.46
N LEU A 59 -6.65 1.45 0.14
CA LEU A 59 -7.58 2.18 -0.72
C LEU A 59 -9.04 1.92 -0.36
N ARG A 60 -9.37 0.70 0.07
CA ARG A 60 -10.71 0.37 0.60
C ARG A 60 -10.95 0.94 1.99
N ALA A 61 -9.98 0.80 2.89
CA ALA A 61 -10.10 1.25 4.27
C ALA A 61 -10.19 2.78 4.39
N TYR A 62 -9.56 3.51 3.45
CA TYR A 62 -9.45 4.97 3.44
C TYR A 62 -10.21 5.62 2.29
N ALA A 63 -11.17 4.90 1.69
CA ALA A 63 -11.96 5.38 0.56
C ALA A 63 -12.62 6.74 0.84
N ASP A 64 -13.11 6.94 2.07
CA ASP A 64 -13.83 8.15 2.47
C ASP A 64 -12.94 9.27 3.04
N LEU A 65 -11.61 9.06 3.11
CA LEU A 65 -10.72 10.13 3.60
C LEU A 65 -10.59 11.25 2.56
N PRO A 66 -10.60 12.53 2.97
CA PRO A 66 -10.48 13.65 2.04
C PRO A 66 -9.02 13.85 1.59
N ARG A 67 -8.77 14.00 0.27
CA ARG A 67 -7.44 14.26 -0.31
C ARG A 67 -7.24 15.76 -0.55
N ARG A 68 -7.08 16.51 0.55
CA ARG A 68 -7.10 17.98 0.53
C ARG A 68 -5.85 18.59 -0.12
N SER A 69 -4.68 18.03 0.14
CA SER A 69 -3.42 18.54 -0.39
C SER A 69 -3.03 17.92 -1.74
N ALA A 70 -2.15 18.59 -2.49
CA ALA A 70 -1.57 18.04 -3.71
C ALA A 70 -0.76 16.77 -3.41
N CYS A 71 -0.05 16.74 -2.28
CA CYS A 71 0.66 15.56 -1.81
C CYS A 71 -0.28 14.38 -1.54
N ALA A 72 -1.41 14.60 -0.85
CA ALA A 72 -2.40 13.55 -0.59
C ALA A 72 -2.97 12.96 -1.89
N ARG A 73 -3.26 13.81 -2.89
CA ARG A 73 -3.74 13.34 -4.21
C ARG A 73 -2.69 12.54 -4.97
N GLU A 74 -1.44 12.97 -4.93
CA GLU A 74 -0.33 12.22 -5.55
C GLU A 74 -0.08 10.90 -4.82
N LEU A 75 -0.17 10.87 -3.48
CA LEU A 75 -0.02 9.65 -2.70
C LEU A 75 -1.15 8.65 -3.02
N ASP A 76 -2.39 9.12 -3.12
CA ASP A 76 -3.55 8.32 -3.53
C ASP A 76 -3.36 7.73 -4.95
N ARG A 77 -2.86 8.55 -5.89
CA ARG A 77 -2.49 8.09 -7.25
C ARG A 77 -1.42 6.99 -7.21
N LEU A 78 -0.37 7.18 -6.43
CA LEU A 78 0.72 6.20 -6.27
C LEU A 78 0.24 4.89 -5.61
N LEU A 79 -0.70 4.95 -4.66
CA LEU A 79 -1.32 3.76 -4.08
C LEU A 79 -2.14 3.00 -5.12
N HIS A 80 -2.89 3.71 -5.97
CA HIS A 80 -3.58 3.10 -7.10
C HIS A 80 -2.62 2.45 -8.10
N GLU A 81 -1.50 3.08 -8.43
CA GLU A 81 -0.46 2.47 -9.27
C GLU A 81 0.10 1.19 -8.63
N THR A 82 0.43 1.27 -7.34
CA THR A 82 0.95 0.13 -6.57
C THR A 82 -0.05 -1.02 -6.54
N ALA A 83 -1.33 -0.74 -6.27
CA ALA A 83 -2.41 -1.71 -6.26
C ALA A 83 -2.63 -2.43 -7.60
N ASN A 84 -2.27 -1.77 -8.70
CA ASN A 84 -2.38 -2.29 -10.07
C ASN A 84 -1.09 -2.91 -10.59
N TRP A 85 0.00 -2.91 -9.80
CA TRP A 85 1.27 -3.45 -10.27
C TRP A 85 1.21 -4.98 -10.43
N PRO A 86 1.76 -5.56 -11.52
CA PRO A 86 1.74 -7.00 -11.73
C PRO A 86 2.60 -7.73 -10.70
N ARG A 87 1.96 -8.57 -9.89
CA ARG A 87 2.60 -9.43 -8.85
C ARG A 87 3.81 -10.25 -9.34
N GLY A 88 3.89 -10.53 -10.64
CA GLY A 88 4.92 -11.39 -11.24
C GLY A 88 6.13 -10.69 -11.86
N ARG A 89 6.25 -9.35 -11.82
CA ARG A 89 7.45 -8.69 -12.37
C ARG A 89 8.64 -8.71 -11.40
N LEU A 90 8.41 -8.67 -10.09
CA LEU A 90 9.46 -8.87 -9.06
C LEU A 90 9.85 -10.35 -8.87
N ALA A 91 8.90 -11.29 -9.03
CA ALA A 91 9.18 -12.73 -8.97
C ALA A 91 10.14 -13.23 -10.07
N ARG A 92 10.37 -12.44 -11.13
CA ARG A 92 11.39 -12.74 -12.16
C ARG A 92 12.81 -12.42 -11.70
N LEU A 93 13.00 -11.56 -10.70
CA LEU A 93 14.33 -11.26 -10.15
C LEU A 93 14.84 -12.37 -9.22
N ASP A 94 13.95 -13.11 -8.54
CA ASP A 94 14.32 -14.28 -7.74
C ASP A 94 14.89 -15.43 -8.58
N ARG A 95 14.48 -15.57 -9.86
CA ARG A 95 15.03 -16.61 -10.74
C ARG A 95 16.34 -16.22 -11.44
N ALA A 96 16.63 -14.93 -11.57
CA ALA A 96 17.89 -14.47 -12.13
C ALA A 96 19.03 -14.47 -11.11
N ALA A 97 18.72 -14.35 -9.81
CA ALA A 97 19.69 -14.42 -8.72
C ALA A 97 20.04 -15.86 -8.27
N ALA A 98 19.27 -16.87 -8.70
CA ALA A 98 19.50 -18.29 -8.39
C ALA A 98 20.30 -19.05 -9.47
N LEU A 99 20.90 -18.34 -10.44
CA LEU A 99 21.67 -18.91 -11.56
C LEU A 99 23.11 -18.37 -11.64
N HIS A 100 23.64 -17.81 -10.56
CA HIS A 100 25.06 -17.47 -10.39
C HIS A 100 25.57 -18.01 -9.07
#